data_AF-A0A482U007-F1
#
_entry.id   AF-A0A482U007-F1
#
_cell.length_a   1.000
_cell.length_b   1.000
_cell.length_c   1.000
_cell.angle_alpha   90.00
_cell.angle_beta   90.00
_cell.angle_gamma   90.00
#
_symmetry.space_group_name_H-M   'P 1'
#
loop_
_entity.id
_entity.type
_entity.pdbx_description
1 polymer ?
#
loop_
_entity_poly.entity_id
_entity_poly.type
_entity_poly.pdbx_seq_one_letter_code
_entity_poly.pdbx_strand_id
1 'polypeptide(L)'
;MSKTTFNNITRSAIWTAYRSNCFYCSQSLDWGDLHIDHIIPESLLQKDEEFEKIKEDFGLEKNFNLNELYNLVPSHSKCNHRKSDNLFSKATTLFYLSITHEAELKIKVEIEKLKRNKNKGLILSKLQSALSLNTVSEKDIKKILIEAEKQNWNIKEIKLPFGIEFIDKIYDIFYLDTDFSTLLDNKLLMQNDENSLELVNYSNEKINVSTLNEWKKALNEGFYPYSTYAIKSASTFTFFEELIEALKKAKMPKVSFISEPWLEIDMLDHLSPSILMDVERELSQYIQNRLSIGDLVRQGVVKINNPYPYKISLEFGGFETSFIEQFRADFNDDGIEDIFVRGWTRAVGGTMGFGFTSILTKLSEKHLIE
;
A
#
# COMPACT_ATOMS: atom_id res chain seq x y z
N MET A 1 -19.27 42.49 15.68
CA MET A 1 -19.47 41.09 15.22
C MET A 1 -19.26 41.07 13.72
N SER A 2 -18.55 40.07 13.20
CA SER A 2 -18.30 39.94 11.77
C SER A 2 -19.63 39.89 10.99
N LYS A 3 -19.70 40.66 9.89
CA LYS A 3 -20.83 40.66 8.95
C LYS A 3 -20.73 39.48 7.99
N THR A 4 -19.51 39.01 7.70
CA THR A 4 -19.28 37.85 6.83
C THR A 4 -19.56 36.54 7.56
N THR A 5 -20.42 35.71 6.96
CA THR A 5 -20.72 34.37 7.48
C THR A 5 -19.89 33.31 6.73
N PHE A 6 -19.02 32.62 7.46
CA PHE A 6 -18.25 31.50 6.91
C PHE A 6 -19.01 30.18 7.09
N ASN A 7 -19.05 29.35 6.04
CA ASN A 7 -19.68 28.04 6.12
C ASN A 7 -18.94 27.10 7.10
N ASN A 8 -19.61 26.04 7.54
CA ASN A 8 -19.03 25.10 8.52
C ASN A 8 -17.79 24.36 8.03
N ILE A 9 -17.62 24.15 6.71
CA ILE A 9 -16.40 23.54 6.15
C ILE A 9 -15.22 24.47 6.35
N THR A 10 -15.35 25.74 5.97
CA THR A 10 -14.32 26.77 6.16
C THR A 10 -14.00 26.95 7.64
N ARG A 11 -15.02 27.04 8.50
CA ARG A 11 -14.85 27.14 9.97
C ARG A 11 -14.08 25.95 10.55
N SER A 12 -14.44 24.73 10.15
CA SER A 12 -13.79 23.49 10.60
C SER A 12 -12.36 23.39 10.11
N ALA A 13 -12.10 23.79 8.88
CA ALA A 13 -10.76 23.78 8.31
C ALA A 13 -9.83 24.77 9.03
N ILE A 14 -10.29 26.00 9.28
CA ILE A 14 -9.53 26.99 10.06
C ILE A 14 -9.25 26.45 11.46
N TRP A 15 -10.27 25.98 12.18
CA TRP A 15 -10.09 25.43 13.53
C TRP A 15 -9.08 24.29 13.59
N THR A 16 -9.14 23.36 12.63
CA THR A 16 -8.24 22.19 12.55
C THR A 16 -6.82 22.61 12.18
N ALA A 17 -6.64 23.55 11.24
CA ALA A 17 -5.33 24.03 10.82
C ALA A 17 -4.52 24.66 11.97
N TYR A 18 -5.21 25.25 12.95
CA TYR A 18 -4.62 25.79 14.19
C TYR A 18 -4.65 24.80 15.36
N ARG A 19 -4.81 23.50 15.09
CA ARG A 19 -4.80 22.43 16.10
C ARG A 19 -5.81 22.64 17.22
N SER A 20 -6.98 23.20 16.88
CA SER A 20 -8.06 23.49 17.81
C SER A 20 -7.64 24.44 18.95
N ASN A 21 -6.69 25.34 18.69
CA ASN A 21 -6.27 26.37 19.64
C ASN A 21 -6.72 27.75 19.16
N CYS A 22 -7.02 28.64 20.12
CA CYS A 22 -7.27 30.05 19.84
C CYS A 22 -5.97 30.74 19.44
N PHE A 23 -6.00 31.48 18.35
CA PHE A 23 -4.85 32.17 17.80
C PHE A 23 -4.21 33.18 18.75
N TYR A 24 -5.03 33.90 19.52
CA TYR A 24 -4.54 35.01 20.36
C TYR A 24 -3.99 34.59 21.72
N CYS A 25 -4.52 33.52 22.31
CA CYS A 25 -4.12 33.09 23.67
C CYS A 25 -3.46 31.70 23.69
N SER A 26 -3.43 30.99 22.56
CA SER A 26 -2.89 29.65 22.40
C SER A 26 -3.53 28.58 23.30
N GLN A 27 -4.63 28.89 23.98
CA GLN A 27 -5.40 27.92 24.76
C GLN A 27 -6.31 27.10 23.83
N SER A 28 -6.65 25.89 24.27
CA SER A 28 -7.61 25.03 23.58
C SER A 28 -8.93 25.75 23.36
N LEU A 29 -9.48 25.60 22.16
CA LEU A 29 -10.67 26.25 21.66
C LEU A 29 -11.67 25.18 21.28
N ASP A 30 -12.79 25.12 21.99
CA ASP A 30 -13.87 24.21 21.66
C ASP A 30 -14.72 24.73 20.49
N TRP A 31 -15.34 23.81 19.74
CA TRP A 31 -16.18 24.16 18.60
C TRP A 31 -17.35 25.09 18.95
N GLY A 32 -17.92 24.95 20.16
CA GLY A 32 -19.02 25.79 20.64
C GLY A 32 -18.62 27.24 20.94
N ASP A 33 -17.33 27.50 21.20
CA ASP A 33 -16.78 28.84 21.45
C ASP A 33 -15.94 29.37 20.25
N LEU A 34 -15.94 28.63 19.13
CA LEU A 34 -15.20 28.99 17.93
C LEU A 34 -15.80 30.20 17.23
N HIS A 35 -15.06 31.31 17.24
CA HIS A 35 -15.28 32.46 16.38
C HIS A 35 -14.19 32.53 15.32
N ILE A 36 -14.57 32.87 14.08
CA ILE A 36 -13.61 33.26 13.05
C ILE A 36 -13.45 34.76 13.15
N ASP A 37 -12.22 35.20 13.38
CA ASP A 37 -11.88 36.60 13.55
C ASP A 37 -10.96 37.07 12.43
N HIS A 38 -11.05 38.36 12.13
CA HIS A 38 -10.25 39.03 11.13
C HIS A 38 -9.09 39.75 11.81
N ILE A 39 -7.85 39.46 11.43
CA ILE A 39 -6.68 40.15 11.99
C ILE A 39 -6.79 41.65 11.70
N ILE A 40 -6.93 42.00 10.42
CA ILE A 40 -7.32 43.33 9.97
C ILE A 40 -8.86 43.41 10.04
N PRO A 41 -9.44 44.28 10.88
CA PRO A 41 -10.88 44.29 11.16
C PRO A 41 -11.76 44.45 9.92
N GLU A 42 -12.86 43.69 9.89
CA GLU A 42 -13.86 43.76 8.82
C GLU A 42 -14.58 45.13 8.77
N SER A 43 -14.56 45.90 9.85
CA SER A 43 -15.14 47.26 9.90
C SER A 43 -14.54 48.21 8.84
N LEU A 44 -13.35 47.89 8.31
CA LEU A 44 -12.69 48.63 7.24
C LEU A 44 -13.31 48.37 5.84
N LEU A 45 -14.17 47.35 5.67
CA LEU A 45 -14.89 47.09 4.41
C LEU A 45 -15.75 48.26 3.93
N GLN A 46 -16.17 49.15 4.83
CA GLN A 46 -17.01 50.31 4.49
C GLN A 46 -16.20 51.62 4.42
N LYS A 47 -14.87 51.53 4.47
CA LYS A 47 -13.95 52.67 4.58
C LYS A 47 -12.81 52.54 3.58
N ASP A 48 -13.14 52.53 2.30
CA ASP A 48 -12.21 52.22 1.21
C ASP A 48 -10.93 53.07 1.27
N GLU A 49 -11.02 54.38 1.48
CA GLU A 49 -9.83 55.26 1.59
C GLU A 49 -8.93 54.91 2.79
N GLU A 50 -9.50 54.51 3.92
CA GLU A 50 -8.75 54.12 5.12
C GLU A 50 -8.08 52.75 4.89
N PHE A 51 -8.79 51.83 4.25
CA PHE A 51 -8.27 50.50 3.93
C PHE A 51 -7.16 50.54 2.87
N GLU A 52 -7.28 51.36 1.82
CA GLU A 52 -6.21 51.54 0.83
C GLU A 52 -4.94 52.11 1.47
N LYS A 53 -5.06 53.09 2.37
CA LYS A 53 -3.91 53.60 3.13
C LYS A 53 -3.26 52.53 3.99
N ILE A 54 -4.05 51.66 4.61
CA ILE A 54 -3.52 50.54 5.41
C ILE A 54 -2.80 49.54 4.50
N LYS A 55 -3.35 49.21 3.32
CA LYS A 55 -2.67 48.33 2.36
C LYS A 55 -1.34 48.90 1.90
N GLU A 56 -1.30 50.20 1.58
CA GLU A 56 -0.06 50.89 1.21
C GLU A 56 0.95 50.93 2.36
N ASP A 57 0.53 51.35 3.55
CA ASP A 57 1.42 51.43 4.71
C ASP A 57 1.95 50.03 5.07
N PHE A 58 1.10 49.01 5.09
CA PHE A 58 1.49 47.67 5.51
C PHE A 58 2.19 46.88 4.39
N GLY A 59 2.22 47.41 3.16
CA GLY A 59 2.83 46.73 2.00
C GLY A 59 2.06 45.48 1.59
N LEU A 60 0.73 45.48 1.72
CA LEU A 60 -0.13 44.37 1.33
C LEU A 60 -0.31 44.34 -0.20
N GLU A 61 -0.63 43.16 -0.73
CA GLU A 61 -0.91 43.01 -2.16
C GLU A 61 -2.10 43.86 -2.60
N LYS A 62 -2.07 44.35 -3.85
CA LYS A 62 -3.12 45.25 -4.37
C LYS A 62 -4.52 44.60 -4.36
N ASN A 63 -4.58 43.29 -4.54
CA ASN A 63 -5.76 42.43 -4.55
C ASN A 63 -6.10 41.81 -3.18
N PHE A 64 -5.39 42.18 -2.10
CA PHE A 64 -5.68 41.72 -0.74
C PHE A 64 -7.15 42.00 -0.37
N ASN A 65 -7.83 40.99 0.15
CA ASN A 65 -9.25 41.01 0.52
C ASN A 65 -9.41 40.62 1.98
N LEU A 66 -10.13 41.43 2.76
CA LEU A 66 -10.35 41.18 4.19
C LEU A 66 -10.93 39.78 4.49
N ASN A 67 -11.70 39.18 3.58
CA ASN A 67 -12.30 37.86 3.75
C ASN A 67 -11.45 36.70 3.22
N GLU A 68 -10.22 36.94 2.78
CA GLU A 68 -9.32 35.87 2.38
C GLU A 68 -8.74 35.12 3.58
N LEU A 69 -8.39 33.85 3.39
CA LEU A 69 -7.96 32.95 4.47
C LEU A 69 -6.73 33.49 5.24
N TYR A 70 -5.86 34.21 4.55
CA TYR A 70 -4.69 34.87 5.12
C TYR A 70 -5.03 35.95 6.17
N ASN A 71 -6.25 36.49 6.20
CA ASN A 71 -6.69 37.43 7.25
C ASN A 71 -7.53 36.77 8.35
N LEU A 72 -7.80 35.46 8.28
CA LEU A 72 -8.76 34.79 9.15
C LEU A 72 -8.09 33.87 10.16
N VAL A 73 -8.51 33.97 11.43
CA VAL A 73 -7.99 33.15 12.53
C VAL A 73 -9.10 32.61 13.42
N PRO A 74 -8.91 31.44 14.04
CA PRO A 74 -9.82 30.93 15.04
C PRO A 74 -9.55 31.61 16.39
N SER A 75 -10.61 32.02 17.09
CA SER A 75 -10.49 32.66 18.40
C SER A 75 -11.63 32.25 19.31
N HIS A 76 -11.40 32.29 20.63
CA HIS A 76 -12.48 32.27 21.61
C HIS A 76 -13.32 33.53 21.46
N SER A 77 -14.62 33.43 21.78
CA SER A 77 -15.52 34.59 21.81
C SER A 77 -14.96 35.73 22.67
N LYS A 78 -14.44 35.42 23.88
CA LYS A 78 -13.82 36.41 24.78
C LYS A 78 -12.61 37.14 24.17
N CYS A 79 -11.79 36.41 23.40
CA CYS A 79 -10.57 36.96 22.80
C CYS A 79 -10.92 37.87 21.62
N ASN A 80 -11.84 37.43 20.76
CA ASN A 80 -12.39 38.25 19.68
C ASN A 80 -13.05 39.52 20.22
N HIS A 81 -13.92 39.40 21.24
CA HIS A 81 -14.56 40.56 21.86
C HIS A 81 -13.56 41.54 22.48
N ARG A 82 -12.49 41.06 23.10
CA ARG A 82 -11.42 41.92 23.65
C ARG A 82 -10.66 42.67 22.55
N LYS A 83 -10.41 42.02 21.40
CA LYS A 83 -9.81 42.68 20.25
C LYS A 83 -10.77 43.72 19.65
N SER A 84 -12.04 43.38 19.50
CA SER A 84 -13.06 44.22 18.86
C SER A 84 -12.61 44.65 17.45
N ASP A 85 -13.08 45.80 16.99
CA ASP A 85 -12.69 46.40 15.71
C ASP A 85 -11.32 47.12 15.76
N ASN A 86 -10.50 46.84 16.77
CA ASN A 86 -9.19 47.47 16.90
C ASN A 86 -8.19 46.86 15.90
N LEU A 87 -7.58 47.72 15.09
CA LEU A 87 -6.42 47.38 14.29
C LEU A 87 -5.18 47.40 15.20
N PHE A 88 -4.41 46.31 15.24
CA PHE A 88 -3.15 46.30 15.96
C PHE A 88 -2.11 47.20 15.29
N SER A 89 -1.05 47.55 16.01
CA SER A 89 0.08 48.27 15.43
C SER A 89 0.62 47.54 14.19
N LYS A 90 1.15 48.29 13.23
CA LYS A 90 1.70 47.77 11.97
C LYS A 90 2.59 46.53 12.18
N ALA A 91 3.55 46.62 13.10
CA ALA A 91 4.46 45.51 13.41
C ALA A 91 3.71 44.25 13.90
N THR A 92 2.72 44.41 14.78
CA THR A 92 1.93 43.29 15.32
C THR A 92 1.04 42.67 14.25
N THR A 93 0.39 43.51 13.43
CA THR A 93 -0.48 43.04 12.35
C THR A 93 0.33 42.25 11.32
N LEU A 94 1.47 42.76 10.89
CA LEU A 94 2.36 42.06 9.95
C LEU A 94 2.89 40.74 10.52
N PHE A 95 3.20 40.70 11.82
CA PHE A 95 3.60 39.48 12.50
C PHE A 95 2.48 38.43 12.53
N TYR A 96 1.25 38.82 12.84
CA TYR A 96 0.13 37.87 12.81
C TYR A 96 -0.19 37.40 11.40
N LEU A 97 -0.13 38.30 10.43
CA LEU A 97 -0.30 37.94 9.03
C LEU A 97 0.79 36.95 8.57
N SER A 98 2.06 37.12 8.94
CA SER A 98 3.08 36.13 8.55
C SER A 98 2.78 34.72 9.08
N ILE A 99 2.21 34.60 10.28
CA ILE A 99 1.77 33.31 10.85
C ILE A 99 0.60 32.73 10.06
N THR A 100 -0.39 33.56 9.68
CA THR A 100 -1.55 33.07 8.91
C THR A 100 -1.18 32.67 7.49
N HIS A 101 -0.16 33.30 6.89
CA HIS A 101 0.35 32.91 5.58
C HIS A 101 0.80 31.45 5.56
N GLU A 102 1.55 31.03 6.59
CA GLU A 102 2.00 29.65 6.74
C GLU A 102 0.84 28.67 7.00
N ALA A 103 -0.22 29.14 7.66
CA ALA A 103 -1.41 28.35 7.94
C ALA A 103 -2.35 28.23 6.74
N GLU A 104 -2.34 29.18 5.81
CA GLU A 104 -3.27 29.26 4.68
C GLU A 104 -3.27 27.99 3.83
N LEU A 105 -2.08 27.47 3.49
CA LEU A 105 -1.94 26.23 2.74
C LEU A 105 -2.59 25.04 3.47
N LYS A 106 -2.42 24.97 4.80
CA LYS A 106 -3.01 23.91 5.64
C LYS A 106 -4.53 24.00 5.64
N ILE A 107 -5.07 25.22 5.73
CA ILE A 107 -6.52 25.47 5.68
C ILE A 107 -7.08 25.01 4.32
N LYS A 108 -6.44 25.39 3.21
CA LYS A 108 -6.87 25.00 1.85
C LYS A 108 -6.90 23.47 1.69
N VAL A 109 -5.86 22.77 2.16
CA VAL A 109 -5.81 21.30 2.14
C VAL A 109 -6.95 20.67 2.94
N GLU A 110 -7.24 21.19 4.14
CA GLU A 110 -8.30 20.64 4.99
C GLU A 110 -9.70 20.91 4.41
N ILE A 111 -9.93 22.07 3.77
CA ILE A 111 -11.18 22.35 3.04
C ILE A 111 -11.43 21.29 1.96
N GLU A 112 -10.42 21.00 1.13
CA GLU A 112 -10.56 20.01 0.05
C GLU A 112 -10.74 18.59 0.57
N LYS A 113 -10.11 18.24 1.71
CA LYS A 113 -10.34 16.97 2.40
C LYS A 113 -11.78 16.85 2.91
N LEU A 114 -12.30 17.87 3.59
CA LEU A 114 -13.68 17.89 4.10
C LEU A 114 -14.73 17.84 2.97
N LYS A 115 -14.51 18.56 1.86
CA LYS A 115 -15.36 18.49 0.67
C LYS A 115 -15.40 17.08 0.08
N ARG A 116 -14.23 16.43 -0.08
CA ARG A 116 -14.13 15.05 -0.57
C ARG A 116 -14.87 14.07 0.33
N ASN A 117 -14.71 14.17 1.65
CA ASN A 117 -15.40 13.29 2.61
C ASN A 117 -16.93 13.46 2.59
N LYS A 118 -17.42 14.71 2.51
CA LYS A 118 -18.87 14.97 2.35
C LYS A 118 -19.42 14.34 1.07
N ASN A 119 -18.70 14.48 -0.04
CA ASN A 119 -19.10 13.89 -1.32
C ASN A 119 -19.10 12.36 -1.26
N LYS A 120 -18.10 11.73 -0.62
CA LYS A 120 -18.05 10.28 -0.41
C LYS A 120 -19.31 9.78 0.32
N GLY A 121 -19.67 10.41 1.44
CA GLY A 121 -20.87 10.02 2.21
C GLY A 121 -22.16 10.14 1.40
N LEU A 122 -22.31 11.21 0.63
CA LEU A 122 -23.47 11.41 -0.24
C LEU A 122 -23.57 10.35 -1.35
N ILE A 123 -22.43 10.01 -1.99
CA ILE A 123 -22.37 8.99 -3.04
C ILE A 123 -22.75 7.62 -2.47
N LEU A 124 -22.17 7.24 -1.33
CA LEU A 124 -22.47 5.95 -0.68
C LEU A 124 -23.95 5.85 -0.30
N SER A 125 -24.54 6.90 0.28
CA SER A 125 -25.96 6.93 0.63
C SER A 125 -26.88 6.79 -0.59
N LYS A 126 -26.55 7.45 -1.71
CA LYS A 126 -27.28 7.30 -2.97
C LYS A 126 -27.17 5.89 -3.54
N LEU A 127 -25.97 5.29 -3.49
CA LEU A 127 -25.73 3.93 -3.96
C LEU A 127 -26.54 2.90 -3.14
N GLN A 128 -26.50 3.02 -1.81
CA GLN A 128 -27.28 2.18 -0.90
C GLN A 128 -28.78 2.29 -1.15
N SER A 129 -29.26 3.52 -1.39
CA SER A 129 -30.67 3.77 -1.72
C SER A 129 -31.04 3.13 -3.06
N ALA A 130 -30.19 3.25 -4.08
CA ALA A 130 -30.42 2.67 -5.40
C ALA A 130 -30.43 1.12 -5.36
N LEU A 131 -29.52 0.51 -4.61
CA LEU A 131 -29.52 -0.94 -4.35
C LEU A 131 -30.80 -1.38 -3.62
N SER A 132 -31.20 -0.66 -2.56
CA SER A 132 -32.40 -0.99 -1.78
C SER A 132 -33.69 -0.89 -2.58
N LEU A 133 -33.74 0.03 -3.56
CA LEU A 133 -34.86 0.22 -4.46
C LEU A 133 -34.79 -0.68 -5.70
N ASN A 134 -33.77 -1.54 -5.83
CA ASN A 134 -33.48 -2.36 -7.00
C ASN A 134 -33.39 -1.56 -8.32
N THR A 135 -33.09 -0.26 -8.26
CA THR A 135 -32.85 0.55 -9.46
C THR A 135 -31.45 0.36 -10.01
N VAL A 136 -30.54 -0.14 -9.17
CA VAL A 136 -29.22 -0.65 -9.53
C VAL A 136 -29.08 -2.03 -8.89
N SER A 137 -28.62 -3.03 -9.64
CA SER A 137 -28.40 -4.38 -9.12
C SER A 137 -26.95 -4.57 -8.66
N GLU A 138 -26.70 -5.60 -7.84
CA GLU A 138 -25.32 -6.01 -7.48
C GLU A 138 -24.47 -6.29 -8.73
N LYS A 139 -25.07 -6.83 -9.79
CA LYS A 139 -24.40 -7.11 -11.06
C LYS A 139 -23.94 -5.83 -11.75
N ASP A 140 -24.73 -4.76 -11.69
CA ASP A 140 -24.36 -3.46 -12.25
C ASP A 140 -23.17 -2.86 -11.49
N ILE A 141 -23.16 -2.98 -10.16
CA ILE A 141 -22.02 -2.56 -9.31
C ILE A 141 -20.77 -3.36 -9.63
N LYS A 142 -20.87 -4.70 -9.68
CA LYS A 142 -19.74 -5.57 -10.06
C LYS A 142 -19.16 -5.17 -11.42
N LYS A 143 -20.00 -4.84 -12.39
CA LYS A 143 -19.54 -4.38 -13.71
C LYS A 143 -18.76 -3.06 -13.62
N ILE A 144 -19.25 -2.08 -12.85
CA ILE A 144 -18.55 -0.80 -12.63
C ILE A 144 -17.21 -1.04 -11.93
N LEU A 145 -17.17 -1.93 -10.93
CA LEU A 145 -15.93 -2.30 -10.24
C LEU A 145 -14.92 -2.92 -11.19
N ILE A 146 -15.33 -3.91 -11.99
CA ILE A 146 -14.48 -4.55 -13.00
C ILE A 146 -13.96 -3.52 -14.02
N GLU A 147 -14.80 -2.58 -14.48
CA GLU A 147 -14.38 -1.52 -15.40
C GLU A 147 -13.37 -0.56 -14.75
N ALA A 148 -13.58 -0.19 -13.49
CA ALA A 148 -12.65 0.63 -12.73
C ALA A 148 -11.31 -0.11 -12.48
N GLU A 149 -11.36 -1.40 -12.16
CA GLU A 149 -10.18 -2.25 -11.99
C GLU A 149 -9.41 -2.38 -13.30
N LYS A 150 -10.09 -2.58 -14.44
CA LYS A 150 -9.46 -2.59 -15.76
C LYS A 150 -8.72 -1.29 -16.07
N GLN A 151 -9.35 -0.15 -15.77
CA GLN A 151 -8.73 1.16 -15.98
C GLN A 151 -7.49 1.36 -15.10
N ASN A 152 -7.50 0.79 -13.90
CA ASN A 152 -6.42 0.95 -12.93
C ASN A 152 -5.43 -0.23 -12.93
N TRP A 153 -5.64 -1.27 -13.75
CA TRP A 153 -4.81 -2.47 -13.71
C TRP A 153 -3.34 -2.15 -13.98
N ASN A 154 -3.07 -1.32 -14.99
CA ASN A 154 -1.70 -0.95 -15.36
C ASN A 154 -0.98 -0.14 -14.28
N ILE A 155 -1.72 0.54 -13.39
CA ILE A 155 -1.18 1.29 -12.26
C ILE A 155 -1.44 0.58 -10.93
N LYS A 156 -1.80 -0.71 -10.96
CA LYS A 156 -2.10 -1.49 -9.77
C LYS A 156 -0.84 -1.60 -8.93
N GLU A 157 -0.95 -1.14 -7.68
CA GLU A 157 0.06 -1.36 -6.66
C GLU A 157 0.03 -2.84 -6.25
N ILE A 158 1.18 -3.49 -6.38
CA ILE A 158 1.45 -4.85 -5.93
C ILE A 158 2.29 -4.75 -4.66
N LYS A 159 1.67 -5.05 -3.53
CA LYS A 159 2.34 -5.11 -2.24
C LYS A 159 2.68 -6.55 -1.89
N LEU A 160 3.98 -6.84 -1.81
CA LEU A 160 4.49 -8.13 -1.39
C LEU A 160 4.37 -8.26 0.13
N PRO A 161 3.79 -9.37 0.65
CA PRO A 161 3.80 -9.66 2.09
C PRO A 161 5.23 -9.81 2.64
N PHE A 162 6.17 -10.24 1.78
CA PHE A 162 7.59 -10.33 2.09
C PHE A 162 8.40 -9.72 0.95
N GLY A 163 8.92 -8.51 1.16
CA GLY A 163 9.66 -7.76 0.15
C GLY A 163 11.01 -8.37 -0.24
N ILE A 164 11.61 -7.77 -1.27
CA ILE A 164 12.98 -8.06 -1.69
C ILE A 164 13.93 -7.23 -0.83
N GLU A 165 14.85 -7.89 -0.15
CA GLU A 165 15.85 -7.25 0.70
C GLU A 165 17.10 -6.94 -0.12
N PHE A 166 17.47 -5.67 -0.14
CA PHE A 166 18.76 -5.17 -0.61
C PHE A 166 19.52 -4.65 0.60
N ILE A 167 20.85 -4.51 0.49
CA ILE A 167 21.71 -4.09 1.60
C ILE A 167 21.21 -2.80 2.27
N ASP A 168 20.73 -1.83 1.50
CA ASP A 168 20.33 -0.51 2.01
C ASP A 168 18.82 -0.38 2.26
N LYS A 169 17.99 -1.27 1.67
CA LYS A 169 16.55 -1.05 1.59
C LYS A 169 15.78 -2.34 1.30
N ILE A 170 14.57 -2.42 1.85
CA ILE A 170 13.57 -3.42 1.49
C ILE A 170 12.60 -2.81 0.47
N TYR A 171 12.37 -3.53 -0.63
CA TYR A 171 11.35 -3.21 -1.63
C TYR A 171 10.21 -4.20 -1.54
N ASP A 172 9.07 -3.75 -1.01
CA ASP A 172 7.85 -4.51 -0.82
C ASP A 172 6.67 -4.01 -1.66
N ILE A 173 6.87 -2.93 -2.43
CA ILE A 173 5.86 -2.34 -3.31
C ILE A 173 6.41 -2.24 -4.72
N PHE A 174 5.63 -2.78 -5.67
CA PHE A 174 5.90 -2.76 -7.10
C PHE A 174 4.63 -2.36 -7.86
N TYR A 175 4.82 -1.92 -9.09
CA TYR A 175 3.76 -1.71 -10.09
C TYR A 175 3.99 -2.66 -11.27
N LEU A 176 2.95 -2.96 -12.05
CA LEU A 176 3.09 -3.82 -13.23
C LEU A 176 4.01 -3.24 -14.30
N ASP A 177 4.13 -1.91 -14.36
CA ASP A 177 5.01 -1.17 -15.26
C ASP A 177 6.34 -0.75 -14.61
N THR A 178 6.71 -1.35 -13.47
CA THR A 178 7.97 -1.03 -12.77
C THR A 178 9.16 -1.20 -13.71
N ASP A 179 9.96 -0.13 -13.86
CA ASP A 179 11.27 -0.23 -14.50
C ASP A 179 12.30 -0.81 -13.52
N PHE A 180 12.64 -2.08 -13.74
CA PHE A 180 13.64 -2.79 -12.94
C PHE A 180 15.07 -2.44 -13.28
N SER A 181 15.35 -1.67 -14.34
CA SER A 181 16.71 -1.36 -14.80
C SER A 181 17.59 -0.80 -13.67
N THR A 182 17.01 0.03 -12.81
CA THR A 182 17.68 0.65 -11.66
C THR A 182 17.90 -0.28 -10.47
N LEU A 183 17.28 -1.46 -10.46
CA LEU A 183 17.36 -2.45 -9.38
C LEU A 183 18.27 -3.64 -9.72
N LEU A 184 18.56 -3.90 -11.00
CA LEU A 184 19.32 -5.08 -11.43
C LEU A 184 20.76 -5.10 -10.92
N ASP A 185 21.35 -3.92 -10.73
CA ASP A 185 22.71 -3.73 -10.23
C ASP A 185 22.77 -3.36 -8.73
N ASN A 186 21.61 -3.34 -8.05
CA ASN A 186 21.59 -3.16 -6.61
C ASN A 186 21.99 -4.47 -5.91
N LYS A 187 22.75 -4.33 -4.83
CA LYS A 187 23.21 -5.49 -4.05
C LYS A 187 22.07 -6.08 -3.23
N LEU A 188 21.79 -7.35 -3.46
CA LEU A 188 20.81 -8.11 -2.72
C LEU A 188 21.37 -8.48 -1.34
N LEU A 189 20.50 -8.48 -0.33
CA LEU A 189 20.82 -9.04 0.97
C LEU A 189 20.49 -10.53 0.95
N MET A 190 21.48 -11.37 1.25
CA MET A 190 21.33 -12.83 1.27
C MET A 190 21.10 -13.34 2.68
N GLN A 191 20.86 -14.65 2.82
CA GLN A 191 20.74 -15.27 4.14
C GLN A 191 21.94 -14.92 5.03
N ASN A 192 21.68 -14.74 6.33
CA ASN A 192 22.67 -14.38 7.35
C ASN A 192 23.39 -13.03 7.09
N ASP A 193 22.69 -12.06 6.47
CA ASP A 193 23.18 -10.71 6.24
C ASP A 193 24.46 -10.65 5.38
N GLU A 194 24.63 -11.61 4.47
CA GLU A 194 25.76 -11.60 3.53
C GLU A 194 25.53 -10.66 2.35
N ASN A 195 26.64 -10.08 1.89
CA ASN A 195 26.67 -9.06 0.83
C ASN A 195 27.21 -9.60 -0.52
N SER A 196 27.60 -10.88 -0.57
CA SER A 196 28.00 -11.58 -1.80
C SER A 196 27.85 -13.10 -1.65
N LEU A 197 27.58 -13.79 -2.75
CA LEU A 197 27.50 -15.24 -2.86
C LEU A 197 28.63 -15.80 -3.72
N GLU A 198 29.39 -16.76 -3.19
CA GLU A 198 30.39 -17.50 -3.96
C GLU A 198 29.72 -18.58 -4.83
N LEU A 199 30.03 -18.57 -6.13
CA LEU A 199 29.67 -19.60 -7.09
C LEU A 199 30.93 -20.29 -7.60
N VAL A 200 30.77 -21.52 -8.08
CA VAL A 200 31.86 -22.30 -8.70
C VAL A 200 31.44 -22.85 -10.05
N ASN A 201 32.41 -23.13 -10.91
CA ASN A 201 32.18 -23.87 -12.16
C ASN A 201 32.87 -25.25 -12.13
N TYR A 202 32.72 -26.02 -13.22
CA TYR A 202 33.32 -27.34 -13.36
C TYR A 202 34.86 -27.36 -13.37
N SER A 203 35.49 -26.20 -13.60
CA SER A 203 36.95 -26.02 -13.52
C SER A 203 37.44 -25.68 -12.10
N ASN A 204 36.54 -25.68 -11.10
CA ASN A 204 36.78 -25.20 -9.73
C ASN A 204 37.18 -23.71 -9.65
N GLU A 205 36.88 -22.92 -10.67
CA GLU A 205 37.02 -21.46 -10.60
C GLU A 205 35.91 -20.91 -9.71
N LYS A 206 36.21 -19.82 -9.00
CA LYS A 206 35.30 -19.17 -8.05
C LYS A 206 35.00 -17.75 -8.49
N ILE A 207 33.75 -17.34 -8.33
CA ILE A 207 33.31 -15.96 -8.53
C ILE A 207 32.36 -15.55 -7.41
N ASN A 208 32.39 -14.28 -7.01
CA ASN A 208 31.42 -13.73 -6.08
C ASN A 208 30.42 -12.87 -6.84
N VAL A 209 29.13 -13.04 -6.53
CA VAL A 209 28.04 -12.25 -7.11
C VAL A 209 27.23 -11.59 -5.99
N SER A 210 26.75 -10.39 -6.23
CA SER A 210 25.99 -9.58 -5.27
C SER A 210 24.76 -8.93 -5.90
N THR A 211 24.73 -8.82 -7.23
CA THR A 211 23.60 -8.24 -7.97
C THR A 211 22.94 -9.28 -8.87
N LEU A 212 21.72 -8.99 -9.34
CA LEU A 212 21.01 -9.89 -10.24
C LEU A 212 21.72 -10.00 -11.61
N ASN A 213 22.30 -8.92 -12.10
CA ASN A 213 23.07 -8.95 -13.35
C ASN A 213 24.35 -9.80 -13.23
N GLU A 214 25.08 -9.70 -12.12
CA GLU A 214 26.25 -10.54 -11.84
C GLU A 214 25.87 -12.02 -11.77
N TRP A 215 24.78 -12.35 -11.06
CA TRP A 215 24.22 -13.69 -10.98
C TRP A 215 23.89 -14.26 -12.37
N LYS A 216 23.12 -13.53 -13.18
CA LYS A 216 22.75 -13.94 -14.55
C LYS A 216 23.96 -14.18 -15.43
N LYS A 217 24.95 -13.28 -15.37
CA LYS A 217 26.19 -13.41 -16.11
C LYS A 217 26.95 -14.67 -15.70
N ALA A 218 27.11 -14.89 -14.39
CA ALA A 218 27.82 -16.05 -13.87
C ALA A 218 27.14 -17.38 -14.28
N LEU A 219 25.81 -17.47 -14.23
CA LEU A 219 25.08 -18.66 -14.70
C LEU A 219 25.34 -18.93 -16.20
N ASN A 220 25.33 -17.89 -17.03
CA ASN A 220 25.62 -18.02 -18.47
C ASN A 220 27.07 -18.45 -18.73
N GLU A 221 27.99 -18.13 -17.83
CA GLU A 221 29.39 -18.56 -17.87
C GLU A 221 29.60 -19.96 -17.24
N GLY A 222 28.52 -20.63 -16.81
CA GLY A 222 28.56 -22.00 -16.29
C GLY A 222 28.90 -22.12 -14.80
N PHE A 223 28.84 -21.02 -14.05
CA PHE A 223 28.93 -21.04 -12.59
C PHE A 223 27.60 -21.47 -11.96
N TYR A 224 27.66 -22.11 -10.80
CA TYR A 224 26.51 -22.59 -10.06
C TYR A 224 26.76 -22.57 -8.54
N PRO A 225 25.70 -22.51 -7.71
CA PRO A 225 25.83 -22.65 -6.27
C PRO A 225 26.16 -24.09 -5.90
N TYR A 226 27.33 -24.33 -5.31
CA TYR A 226 27.81 -25.70 -5.02
C TYR A 226 27.54 -26.18 -3.60
N SER A 227 27.69 -25.31 -2.60
CA SER A 227 27.44 -25.69 -1.21
C SER A 227 25.96 -25.59 -0.87
N THR A 228 25.50 -26.36 0.13
CA THR A 228 24.15 -26.22 0.68
C THR A 228 23.86 -24.79 1.14
N TYR A 229 24.88 -24.10 1.64
CA TYR A 229 24.78 -22.68 1.97
C TYR A 229 24.52 -21.84 0.71
N ALA A 230 25.33 -22.02 -0.33
CA ALA A 230 25.19 -21.27 -1.57
C ALA A 230 23.84 -21.51 -2.26
N ILE A 231 23.33 -22.74 -2.24
CA ILE A 231 22.02 -23.11 -2.79
C ILE A 231 20.89 -22.36 -2.07
N LYS A 232 21.00 -22.23 -0.75
CA LYS A 232 20.02 -21.49 0.06
C LYS A 232 20.06 -19.99 -0.25
N SER A 233 21.25 -19.41 -0.27
CA SER A 233 21.44 -17.98 -0.54
C SER A 233 21.08 -17.61 -2.00
N ALA A 234 21.30 -18.52 -2.95
CA ALA A 234 20.89 -18.36 -4.35
C ALA A 234 19.39 -18.09 -4.53
N SER A 235 18.55 -18.59 -3.60
CA SER A 235 17.09 -18.41 -3.66
C SER A 235 16.64 -16.94 -3.69
N THR A 236 17.44 -16.01 -3.17
CA THR A 236 17.14 -14.57 -3.25
C THR A 236 17.23 -14.07 -4.69
N PHE A 237 18.26 -14.50 -5.43
CA PHE A 237 18.45 -14.10 -6.83
C PHE A 237 17.38 -14.73 -7.73
N THR A 238 17.13 -16.03 -7.58
CA THR A 238 16.13 -16.73 -8.39
C THR A 238 14.74 -16.17 -8.14
N PHE A 239 14.36 -15.93 -6.88
CA PHE A 239 13.08 -15.31 -6.56
C PHE A 239 12.94 -13.92 -7.18
N PHE A 240 13.97 -13.07 -7.08
CA PHE A 240 13.90 -11.72 -7.62
C PHE A 240 13.77 -11.72 -9.15
N GLU A 241 14.50 -12.61 -9.84
CA GLU A 241 14.36 -12.79 -11.28
C GLU A 241 12.94 -13.24 -11.67
N GLU A 242 12.44 -14.28 -11.01
CA GLU A 242 11.13 -14.88 -11.31
C GLU A 242 9.98 -13.91 -10.97
N LEU A 243 10.12 -13.09 -9.92
CA LEU A 243 9.19 -12.01 -9.60
C LEU A 243 9.12 -10.97 -10.73
N ILE A 244 10.26 -10.54 -11.27
CA ILE A 244 10.31 -9.59 -12.40
C ILE A 244 9.56 -10.16 -13.60
N GLU A 245 9.79 -11.44 -13.92
CA GLU A 245 9.11 -12.09 -15.03
C GLU A 245 7.62 -12.31 -14.77
N ALA A 246 7.23 -12.63 -13.53
CA ALA A 246 5.83 -12.74 -13.13
C ALA A 246 5.10 -11.39 -13.25
N LEU A 247 5.70 -10.29 -12.82
CA LEU A 247 5.12 -8.94 -12.94
C LEU A 247 4.94 -8.52 -14.39
N LYS A 248 5.90 -8.84 -15.28
CA LYS A 248 5.78 -8.56 -16.72
C LYS A 248 4.68 -9.38 -17.41
N LYS A 249 4.43 -10.61 -16.93
CA LYS A 249 3.42 -11.52 -17.50
C LYS A 249 2.03 -11.31 -16.90
N ALA A 250 1.94 -10.72 -15.71
CA ALA A 250 0.71 -10.55 -14.97
C ALA A 250 -0.36 -9.79 -15.76
N LYS A 251 -1.47 -10.47 -16.02
CA LYS A 251 -2.66 -9.92 -16.65
C LYS A 251 -3.81 -9.88 -15.68
N MET A 252 -4.79 -9.04 -16.00
CA MET A 252 -6.02 -8.99 -15.22
C MET A 252 -6.82 -10.28 -15.47
N PRO A 253 -7.09 -11.08 -14.43
CA PRO A 253 -7.91 -12.28 -14.60
C PRO A 253 -9.33 -11.90 -15.01
N LYS A 254 -9.96 -12.76 -15.81
CA LYS A 254 -11.38 -12.62 -16.22
C LYS A 254 -12.30 -13.31 -15.22
N VAL A 255 -11.82 -14.38 -14.60
CA VAL A 255 -12.52 -15.18 -13.59
C VAL A 255 -11.54 -15.50 -12.47
N SER A 256 -12.02 -15.50 -11.24
CA SER A 256 -11.26 -16.00 -10.10
C SER A 256 -12.06 -17.04 -9.35
N PHE A 257 -11.41 -18.15 -9.00
CA PHE A 257 -11.95 -19.17 -8.10
C PHE A 257 -11.30 -19.12 -6.70
N ILE A 258 -10.46 -18.11 -6.46
CA ILE A 258 -9.61 -17.93 -5.25
C ILE A 258 -9.89 -16.59 -4.57
N SER A 259 -10.35 -15.57 -5.29
CA SER A 259 -10.79 -14.27 -4.73
C SER A 259 -12.31 -14.15 -4.66
N GLU A 260 -13.05 -14.98 -5.40
CA GLU A 260 -14.51 -15.12 -5.31
C GLU A 260 -14.91 -16.61 -5.21
N PRO A 261 -14.98 -17.22 -4.01
CA PRO A 261 -14.76 -16.63 -2.68
C PRO A 261 -13.27 -16.39 -2.37
N TRP A 262 -12.98 -15.55 -1.38
CA TRP A 262 -11.61 -15.34 -0.90
C TRP A 262 -11.08 -16.58 -0.16
N LEU A 263 -10.18 -17.30 -0.82
CA LEU A 263 -9.43 -18.44 -0.31
C LEU A 263 -8.03 -17.98 0.08
N GLU A 264 -7.66 -18.25 1.32
CA GLU A 264 -6.32 -18.00 1.84
C GLU A 264 -5.43 -19.23 1.59
N ILE A 265 -4.12 -19.02 1.45
CA ILE A 265 -3.17 -20.11 1.17
C ILE A 265 -3.10 -21.15 2.31
N ASP A 266 -3.61 -20.85 3.50
CA ASP A 266 -3.71 -21.78 4.63
C ASP A 266 -5.04 -22.53 4.73
N MET A 267 -5.97 -22.31 3.79
CA MET A 267 -7.20 -23.10 3.68
C MET A 267 -6.92 -24.47 3.04
N LEU A 268 -6.39 -25.39 3.84
CA LEU A 268 -5.84 -26.68 3.40
C LEU A 268 -6.80 -27.61 2.65
N ASP A 269 -8.10 -27.47 2.87
CA ASP A 269 -9.13 -28.24 2.16
C ASP A 269 -9.22 -27.88 0.66
N HIS A 270 -8.55 -26.80 0.25
CA HIS A 270 -8.47 -26.36 -1.14
C HIS A 270 -7.12 -26.65 -1.79
N LEU A 271 -6.14 -27.24 -1.08
CA LEU A 271 -4.80 -27.48 -1.63
C LEU A 271 -4.64 -28.92 -2.09
N SER A 272 -4.00 -29.10 -3.25
CA SER A 272 -3.62 -30.41 -3.77
C SER A 272 -2.36 -30.96 -3.09
N PRO A 273 -2.25 -32.27 -2.83
CA PRO A 273 -1.01 -32.88 -2.37
C PRO A 273 0.16 -32.73 -3.35
N SER A 274 -0.10 -32.45 -4.64
CA SER A 274 0.92 -32.26 -5.67
C SER A 274 1.88 -31.10 -5.38
N ILE A 275 1.50 -30.15 -4.53
CA ILE A 275 2.38 -29.03 -4.17
C ILE A 275 3.53 -29.46 -3.25
N LEU A 276 3.44 -30.60 -2.57
CA LEU A 276 4.47 -31.04 -1.62
C LEU A 276 5.65 -31.73 -2.31
N MET A 277 6.82 -31.65 -1.68
CA MET A 277 7.98 -32.44 -2.08
C MET A 277 7.71 -33.93 -1.80
N ASP A 278 7.62 -34.73 -2.86
CA ASP A 278 7.34 -36.17 -2.80
C ASP A 278 8.33 -36.97 -3.65
N VAL A 279 9.52 -37.19 -3.09
CA VAL A 279 10.62 -37.88 -3.77
C VAL A 279 10.24 -39.34 -4.11
N GLU A 280 9.55 -40.01 -3.19
CA GLU A 280 9.19 -41.43 -3.27
C GLU A 280 7.85 -41.67 -3.99
N ARG A 281 7.16 -40.59 -4.42
CA ARG A 281 5.87 -40.62 -5.12
C ARG A 281 4.72 -41.21 -4.30
N GLU A 282 4.81 -41.13 -2.98
CA GLU A 282 3.85 -41.66 -2.02
C GLU A 282 2.50 -40.91 -2.06
N LEU A 283 2.45 -39.66 -2.54
CA LEU A 283 1.24 -38.85 -2.66
C LEU A 283 0.37 -39.21 -3.86
N SER A 284 0.91 -39.98 -4.81
CA SER A 284 0.24 -40.31 -6.10
C SER A 284 -1.18 -40.85 -5.91
N GLN A 285 -1.38 -41.76 -4.95
CA GLN A 285 -2.69 -42.36 -4.70
C GLN A 285 -3.69 -41.35 -4.12
N TYR A 286 -3.23 -40.46 -3.24
CA TYR A 286 -4.08 -39.43 -2.63
C TYR A 286 -4.52 -38.39 -3.67
N ILE A 287 -3.61 -38.00 -4.58
CA ILE A 287 -3.89 -37.11 -5.70
C ILE A 287 -4.93 -37.73 -6.64
N GLN A 288 -4.76 -39.01 -7.01
CA GLN A 288 -5.72 -39.73 -7.85
C GLN A 288 -7.12 -39.81 -7.22
N ASN A 289 -7.17 -39.94 -5.89
CA ASN A 289 -8.42 -39.94 -5.12
C ASN A 289 -8.98 -38.54 -4.84
N ARG A 290 -8.33 -37.47 -5.33
CA ARG A 290 -8.70 -36.06 -5.14
C ARG A 290 -8.81 -35.65 -3.67
N LEU A 291 -7.96 -36.22 -2.82
CA LEU A 291 -7.86 -35.82 -1.44
C LEU A 291 -7.09 -34.51 -1.33
N SER A 292 -7.57 -33.61 -0.48
CA SER A 292 -6.91 -32.34 -0.19
C SER A 292 -5.78 -32.53 0.81
N ILE A 293 -4.89 -31.53 0.94
CA ILE A 293 -3.95 -31.45 2.06
C ILE A 293 -4.69 -31.52 3.41
N GLY A 294 -5.85 -30.86 3.53
CA GLY A 294 -6.67 -30.92 4.74
C GLY A 294 -7.10 -32.34 5.11
N ASP A 295 -7.44 -33.16 4.11
CA ASP A 295 -7.73 -34.59 4.32
C ASP A 295 -6.51 -35.35 4.82
N LEU A 296 -5.33 -35.10 4.26
CA LEU A 296 -4.08 -35.74 4.66
C LEU A 296 -3.65 -35.35 6.07
N VAL A 297 -3.88 -34.10 6.46
CA VAL A 297 -3.66 -33.64 7.83
C VAL A 297 -4.58 -34.38 8.80
N ARG A 298 -5.88 -34.48 8.49
CA ARG A 298 -6.84 -35.22 9.33
C ARG A 298 -6.48 -36.70 9.47
N GLN A 299 -5.86 -37.29 8.44
CA GLN A 299 -5.36 -38.67 8.45
C GLN A 299 -3.99 -38.83 9.15
N GLY A 300 -3.32 -37.73 9.50
CA GLY A 300 -1.98 -37.75 10.10
C GLY A 300 -0.84 -38.05 9.12
N VAL A 301 -1.11 -37.97 7.81
CA VAL A 301 -0.13 -38.20 6.74
C VAL A 301 0.76 -36.97 6.53
N VAL A 302 0.16 -35.77 6.60
CA VAL A 302 0.85 -34.48 6.51
C VAL A 302 0.77 -33.78 7.86
N LYS A 303 1.84 -33.12 8.29
CA LYS A 303 1.84 -32.27 9.50
C LYS A 303 1.87 -30.80 9.13
N ILE A 304 1.22 -29.97 9.95
CA ILE A 304 1.26 -28.51 9.84
C ILE A 304 2.22 -28.01 10.93
N ASN A 305 3.22 -27.21 10.54
CA ASN A 305 4.21 -26.72 11.49
C ASN A 305 3.93 -25.30 11.99
N ASN A 306 3.53 -24.37 11.11
CA ASN A 306 3.24 -23.00 11.53
C ASN A 306 2.43 -22.22 10.48
N PRO A 307 1.10 -22.08 10.63
CA PRO A 307 0.33 -21.17 9.77
C PRO A 307 0.56 -19.72 10.20
N TYR A 308 0.84 -18.85 9.24
CA TYR A 308 0.96 -17.40 9.42
C TYR A 308 0.20 -16.73 8.27
N PRO A 309 -0.32 -15.49 8.40
CA PRO A 309 -0.94 -14.81 7.28
C PRO A 309 -0.04 -14.85 6.03
N TYR A 310 -0.61 -15.27 4.89
CA TYR A 310 0.08 -15.46 3.61
C TYR A 310 1.16 -16.56 3.59
N LYS A 311 1.31 -17.36 4.65
CA LYS A 311 2.32 -18.42 4.72
C LYS A 311 1.80 -19.71 5.34
N ILE A 312 2.13 -20.82 4.69
CA ILE A 312 1.98 -22.16 5.23
C ILE A 312 3.31 -22.91 5.26
N SER A 313 3.44 -23.83 6.20
CA SER A 313 4.57 -24.78 6.30
C SER A 313 4.01 -26.16 6.61
N LEU A 314 4.26 -27.10 5.70
CA LEU A 314 3.73 -28.47 5.71
C LEU A 314 4.90 -29.46 5.71
N GLU A 315 4.81 -30.51 6.51
CA GLU A 315 5.79 -31.58 6.59
C GLU A 315 5.24 -32.89 6.03
N PHE A 316 5.98 -33.49 5.11
CA PHE A 316 5.69 -34.78 4.48
C PHE A 316 7.00 -35.45 4.02
N GLY A 317 7.08 -36.79 4.10
CA GLY A 317 8.21 -37.54 3.52
C GLY A 317 9.60 -37.14 4.05
N GLY A 318 9.70 -36.60 5.27
CA GLY A 318 10.97 -36.11 5.83
C GLY A 318 11.40 -34.72 5.34
N PHE A 319 10.54 -34.02 4.59
CA PHE A 319 10.75 -32.65 4.13
C PHE A 319 9.68 -31.72 4.70
N GLU A 320 10.08 -30.47 4.97
CA GLU A 320 9.16 -29.37 5.19
C GLU A 320 9.14 -28.50 3.94
N THR A 321 7.96 -28.29 3.37
CA THR A 321 7.70 -27.38 2.27
C THR A 321 6.86 -26.21 2.78
N SER A 322 7.35 -24.99 2.56
CA SER A 322 6.68 -23.76 2.92
C SER A 322 6.33 -22.95 1.68
N PHE A 323 5.17 -22.29 1.72
CA PHE A 323 4.71 -21.40 0.68
C PHE A 323 4.41 -20.04 1.28
N ILE A 324 4.78 -18.99 0.57
CA ILE A 324 4.44 -17.62 0.88
C ILE A 324 3.75 -17.04 -0.34
N GLU A 325 2.47 -16.73 -0.22
CA GLU A 325 1.72 -16.00 -1.25
C GLU A 325 2.33 -14.60 -1.41
N GLN A 326 2.61 -14.21 -2.66
CA GLN A 326 3.19 -12.90 -2.98
C GLN A 326 2.14 -11.97 -3.60
N PHE A 327 1.48 -12.41 -4.67
CA PHE A 327 0.37 -11.70 -5.29
C PHE A 327 -0.40 -12.60 -6.27
N ARG A 328 -1.56 -12.12 -6.73
CA ARG A 328 -2.46 -12.83 -7.63
C ARG A 328 -2.64 -12.08 -8.94
N ALA A 329 -2.62 -12.82 -10.04
CA ALA A 329 -2.88 -12.34 -11.40
C ALA A 329 -3.16 -13.54 -12.31
N ASP A 330 -3.49 -13.29 -13.57
CA ASP A 330 -3.41 -14.30 -14.63
C ASP A 330 -1.97 -14.29 -15.16
N PHE A 331 -1.20 -15.37 -14.92
CA PHE A 331 0.21 -15.45 -15.33
C PHE A 331 0.42 -16.25 -16.62
N ASN A 332 -0.60 -16.99 -17.07
CA ASN A 332 -0.51 -17.92 -18.20
C ASN A 332 -1.41 -17.53 -19.40
N ASP A 333 -2.15 -16.42 -19.29
CA ASP A 333 -3.10 -15.87 -20.28
C ASP A 333 -4.34 -16.75 -20.56
N ASP A 334 -4.72 -17.64 -19.64
CA ASP A 334 -5.94 -18.43 -19.74
C ASP A 334 -7.19 -17.69 -19.23
N GLY A 335 -7.01 -16.52 -18.60
CA GLY A 335 -8.05 -15.70 -18.01
C GLY A 335 -8.48 -16.10 -16.61
N ILE A 336 -7.85 -17.09 -15.99
CA ILE A 336 -8.08 -17.55 -14.61
C ILE A 336 -7.08 -16.85 -13.70
N GLU A 337 -7.52 -16.50 -12.49
CA GLU A 337 -6.62 -15.99 -11.46
C GLU A 337 -5.78 -17.10 -10.84
N ASP A 338 -4.48 -16.85 -10.79
CA ASP A 338 -3.46 -17.67 -10.19
C ASP A 338 -2.82 -17.00 -8.95
N ILE A 339 -2.06 -17.77 -8.18
CA ILE A 339 -1.27 -17.30 -7.04
C ILE A 339 0.22 -17.45 -7.36
N PHE A 340 0.96 -16.34 -7.40
CA PHE A 340 2.43 -16.40 -7.42
C PHE A 340 2.95 -16.62 -6.01
N VAL A 341 3.68 -17.72 -5.80
CA VAL A 341 4.17 -18.13 -4.48
C VAL A 341 5.70 -18.19 -4.45
N ARG A 342 6.28 -17.71 -3.35
CA ARG A 342 7.65 -17.99 -2.96
C ARG A 342 7.68 -19.26 -2.11
N GLY A 343 8.38 -20.27 -2.58
CA GLY A 343 8.48 -21.57 -1.95
C GLY A 343 9.83 -21.80 -1.25
N TRP A 344 9.81 -22.64 -0.22
CA TRP A 344 11.01 -23.12 0.46
C TRP A 344 10.85 -24.58 0.85
N THR A 345 11.80 -25.43 0.48
CA THR A 345 11.85 -26.83 0.92
C THR A 345 13.11 -27.08 1.73
N ARG A 346 12.98 -27.80 2.85
CA ARG A 346 14.12 -28.25 3.68
C ARG A 346 13.94 -29.67 4.17
N ALA A 347 15.05 -30.41 4.30
CA ALA A 347 15.04 -31.70 4.97
C ALA A 347 14.83 -31.52 6.48
N VAL A 348 13.90 -32.26 7.07
CA VAL A 348 13.64 -32.25 8.51
C VAL A 348 14.83 -32.90 9.24
N GLY A 349 15.41 -32.18 10.19
CA GLY A 349 16.62 -32.61 10.90
C GLY A 349 17.91 -32.59 10.06
N GLY A 350 17.84 -32.14 8.81
CA GLY A 350 18.99 -32.04 7.90
C GLY A 350 19.43 -30.61 7.63
N THR A 351 20.53 -30.46 6.89
CA THR A 351 21.02 -29.15 6.43
C THR A 351 20.53 -28.79 5.03
N MET A 352 20.07 -29.76 4.24
CA MET A 352 19.58 -29.53 2.87
C MET A 352 18.35 -28.62 2.87
N GLY A 353 18.37 -27.60 2.01
CA GLY A 353 17.20 -26.80 1.70
C GLY A 353 17.46 -25.90 0.50
N PHE A 354 16.38 -25.50 -0.15
CA PHE A 354 16.41 -24.67 -1.35
C PHE A 354 15.11 -23.88 -1.46
N GLY A 355 15.21 -22.68 -2.04
CA GLY A 355 14.03 -21.89 -2.40
C GLY A 355 13.61 -22.17 -3.83
N PHE A 356 12.36 -21.86 -4.14
CA PHE A 356 11.77 -21.96 -5.47
C PHE A 356 10.66 -20.92 -5.62
N THR A 357 10.14 -20.73 -6.82
CA THR A 357 8.83 -20.12 -7.03
C THR A 357 7.90 -21.09 -7.71
N SER A 358 6.60 -20.86 -7.53
CA SER A 358 5.57 -21.57 -8.28
C SER A 358 4.42 -20.62 -8.59
N ILE A 359 3.63 -21.01 -9.58
CA ILE A 359 2.32 -20.45 -9.84
C ILE A 359 1.33 -21.54 -9.46
N LEU A 360 0.43 -21.24 -8.55
CA LEU A 360 -0.64 -22.14 -8.14
C LEU A 360 -1.95 -21.70 -8.75
N THR A 361 -2.67 -22.64 -9.37
CA THR A 361 -3.90 -22.34 -10.10
C THR A 361 -5.06 -23.14 -9.53
N LYS A 362 -6.24 -22.53 -9.47
CA LYS A 362 -7.50 -23.23 -9.21
C LYS A 362 -8.39 -23.19 -10.45
N LEU A 363 -8.40 -24.27 -11.22
CA LEU A 363 -9.05 -24.30 -12.55
C LEU A 363 -10.59 -24.18 -12.52
N SER A 364 -11.23 -24.47 -11.39
CA SER A 364 -12.69 -24.32 -11.23
C SER A 364 -13.10 -24.32 -9.75
N GLU A 365 -14.39 -24.11 -9.47
CA GLU A 365 -14.96 -24.31 -8.12
C GLU A 365 -14.61 -25.66 -7.47
N LYS A 366 -14.56 -26.75 -8.25
CA LYS A 366 -14.35 -28.13 -7.76
C LYS A 366 -12.90 -28.63 -7.80
N HIS A 367 -11.99 -27.86 -8.40
CA HIS A 367 -10.58 -28.26 -8.48
C HIS A 367 -9.85 -27.77 -7.23
N LEU A 368 -8.84 -28.54 -6.79
CA LEU A 368 -7.90 -28.09 -5.79
C LEU A 368 -6.93 -27.08 -6.44
N ILE A 369 -6.29 -26.28 -5.60
CA ILE A 369 -5.17 -25.40 -5.94
C ILE A 369 -3.94 -26.28 -6.09
N GLU A 370 -3.30 -26.25 -7.26
CA GLU A 370 -2.09 -27.02 -7.56
C GLU A 370 -1.07 -26.25 -8.38
#